data_AF-A0A1V5LS71-F1
#
_entry.id   AF-A0A1V5LS71-F1
#
_cell.length_a   1.000
_cell.length_b   1.000
_cell.length_c   1.000
_cell.angle_alpha   90.00
_cell.angle_beta   90.00
_cell.angle_gamma   90.00
#
_symmetry.space_group_name_H-M   'P 1'
#
loop_
_entity.id
_entity.type
_entity.pdbx_description
1 polymer ?
#
loop_
_entity_poly.entity_id
_entity_poly.type
_entity_poly.pdbx_seq_one_letter_code
_entity_poly.pdbx_strand_id
1 'polypeptide(L)'
;MNLSPGPDETFRLIITPVEVCDDGTHPDLRNWMRGWFRPPLPPAAFLEAYSNLGGTHHCALTLGYHVEGMLAFARQAGMEGCVIA
;
A
#
# COMPACT_ATOMS: atom_id res chain seq x y z
N MET A 1 0.59 2.35 -2.73
CA MET A 1 0.37 1.27 -3.70
C MET A 1 1.55 0.31 -3.69
N ASN A 2 1.29 -0.97 -3.95
CA ASN A 2 2.29 -2.02 -4.09
C ASN A 2 2.00 -2.81 -5.37
N LEU A 3 3.02 -3.07 -6.18
CA LEU A 3 2.92 -3.94 -7.35
C LEU A 3 3.42 -5.33 -6.92
N SER A 4 2.50 -6.28 -6.82
CA SER A 4 2.79 -7.64 -6.41
C SER A 4 2.84 -8.57 -7.63
N PRO A 5 3.85 -9.44 -7.75
CA PRO A 5 3.80 -10.52 -8.72
C PRO A 5 2.68 -11.52 -8.36
N GLY A 6 2.05 -12.08 -9.38
CA GLY A 6 1.05 -13.14 -9.28
C GLY A 6 1.49 -14.41 -10.01
N PRO A 7 0.64 -15.46 -10.04
CA PRO A 7 0.88 -16.64 -10.87
C PRO A 7 0.84 -16.29 -12.37
N ASP A 8 1.29 -17.20 -13.23
CA ASP A 8 1.12 -17.13 -14.69
C ASP A 8 1.60 -15.80 -15.32
N GLU A 9 2.74 -15.28 -14.85
CA GLU A 9 3.34 -14.01 -15.33
C GLU A 9 2.42 -12.78 -15.17
N THR A 10 1.50 -12.83 -14.19
CA THR A 10 0.59 -11.73 -13.90
C THR A 10 1.12 -10.77 -12.82
N PHE A 11 0.50 -9.59 -12.76
CA PHE A 11 0.70 -8.64 -11.69
C PHE A 11 -0.62 -8.20 -11.08
N ARG A 12 -0.55 -7.87 -9.79
CA ARG A 12 -1.62 -7.26 -9.01
C ARG A 12 -1.17 -5.92 -8.47
N LEU A 13 -2.05 -4.92 -8.57
CA LEU A 13 -1.85 -3.62 -7.95
C LEU A 13 -2.67 -3.55 -6.65
N ILE A 14 -1.98 -3.59 -5.51
CA ILE A 14 -2.57 -3.44 -4.18
C ILE A 14 -2.58 -1.95 -3.82
N ILE A 15 -3.78 -1.44 -3.53
CA ILE A 15 -4.06 -0.03 -3.25
C ILE A 15 -4.64 0.04 -1.84
N THR A 16 -4.08 0.92 -1.00
CA THR A 16 -4.64 1.17 0.32
C THR A 16 -4.61 2.68 0.56
N PRO A 17 -5.77 3.33 0.79
CA PRO A 17 -5.79 4.71 1.22
C PRO A 17 -5.28 4.76 2.67
N VAL A 18 -4.27 5.57 2.92
CA VAL A 18 -3.72 5.75 4.27
C VAL A 18 -3.80 7.21 4.67
N GLU A 19 -3.89 7.43 5.97
CA GLU A 19 -3.71 8.75 6.55
C GLU A 19 -2.23 8.91 6.93
N VAL A 20 -1.58 9.97 6.46
CA VAL A 20 -0.22 10.31 6.90
C VAL A 20 -0.31 10.94 8.30
N CYS A 21 0.41 10.37 9.25
CA CYS A 21 0.43 10.80 10.64
C CYS A 21 1.59 11.76 10.91
N ASP A 22 1.52 12.45 12.05
CA ASP A 22 2.67 13.15 12.63
C ASP A 22 3.85 12.19 12.91
N ASP A 23 5.05 12.76 13.08
CA ASP A 23 6.24 11.96 13.38
C ASP A 23 6.15 11.26 14.74
N GLY A 24 6.80 10.11 14.83
CA GLY A 24 6.93 9.32 16.04
C GLY A 24 8.03 9.86 16.97
N THR A 25 7.88 9.62 18.27
CA THR A 25 8.79 10.14 19.30
C THR A 25 10.03 9.27 19.54
N HIS A 26 10.14 8.11 18.87
CA HIS A 26 11.20 7.13 19.11
C HIS A 26 12.60 7.73 18.82
N PRO A 27 13.50 7.76 19.81
CA PRO A 27 14.78 8.48 19.70
C PRO A 27 15.69 7.90 18.62
N ASP A 28 15.79 6.58 18.52
CA ASP A 28 16.72 5.91 17.57
C ASP A 28 16.36 6.12 16.11
N LEU A 29 15.10 6.47 15.84
CA LEU A 29 14.61 6.65 14.49
C LEU A 29 14.73 8.13 14.04
N ARG A 30 15.15 9.07 14.91
CA ARG A 30 15.21 10.52 14.62
C ARG A 30 16.14 10.93 13.48
N ASN A 31 17.17 10.14 13.23
CA ASN A 31 18.15 10.42 12.19
C ASN A 31 17.84 9.71 10.86
N TRP A 32 16.65 9.13 10.73
CA TRP A 32 16.21 8.40 9.54
C TRP A 32 15.11 9.16 8.81
N MET A 33 15.13 9.09 7.47
CA MET A 33 13.96 9.47 6.68
C MET A 33 12.85 8.45 6.95
N ARG A 34 11.72 8.93 7.46
CA ARG A 34 10.58 8.10 7.85
C ARG A 34 9.28 8.83 7.65
N GLY A 35 8.22 8.06 7.46
CA GLY A 35 6.85 8.53 7.47
C GLY A 35 6.00 7.52 8.23
N TRP A 36 5.08 8.03 9.03
CA TRP A 36 4.10 7.21 9.73
C TRP A 36 2.77 7.35 8.99
N PHE A 37 2.06 6.25 8.87
CA PHE A 37 0.73 6.27 8.29
C PHE A 37 -0.19 5.32 9.05
N ARG A 38 -1.48 5.64 9.03
CA ARG A 38 -2.54 4.80 9.57
C ARG A 38 -3.28 4.14 8.41
N PRO A 39 -3.25 2.80 8.29
CA PRO A 39 -4.11 2.08 7.37
C PRO A 39 -5.57 2.10 7.87
N PRO A 40 -6.53 1.76 7.02
CA PRO A 40 -7.95 1.80 7.38
C PRO A 40 -8.35 0.65 8.34
N LEU A 41 -7.54 -0.40 8.42
CA LEU A 41 -7.72 -1.53 9.33
C LEU A 41 -6.72 -1.50 10.48
N PRO A 42 -7.01 -2.15 11.63
CA PRO A 42 -6.02 -2.39 12.67
C PRO A 42 -4.77 -3.09 12.11
N PRO A 43 -3.55 -2.82 12.62
CA PRO A 43 -2.31 -3.30 12.02
C PRO A 43 -2.27 -4.81 11.73
N ALA A 44 -2.75 -5.65 12.64
CA ALA A 44 -2.78 -7.10 12.43
C ALA A 44 -3.66 -7.51 11.24
N ALA A 45 -4.88 -6.98 11.16
CA ALA A 45 -5.80 -7.26 10.07
C ALA A 45 -5.33 -6.65 8.74
N PHE A 46 -4.75 -5.45 8.78
CA PHE A 46 -4.14 -4.84 7.61
C PHE A 46 -3.00 -5.71 7.05
N LEU A 47 -2.08 -6.16 7.92
CA LEU A 47 -0.94 -6.96 7.51
C LEU A 47 -1.35 -8.34 7.01
N GLU A 48 -2.38 -8.96 7.61
CA GLU A 48 -2.95 -10.21 7.11
C GLU A 48 -3.54 -10.03 5.69
N ALA A 49 -4.40 -9.03 5.49
CA ALA A 49 -4.98 -8.74 4.17
C ALA A 49 -3.91 -8.42 3.12
N TYR A 50 -2.92 -7.60 3.50
CA TYR A 50 -1.78 -7.25 2.65
C TYR A 50 -0.95 -8.48 2.27
N SER A 51 -0.70 -9.37 3.22
CA SER A 51 0.07 -10.60 3.01
C SER A 51 -0.68 -11.60 2.12
N ASN A 52 -1.98 -11.78 2.35
CA ASN A 52 -2.83 -12.65 1.53
C ASN A 52 -2.91 -12.19 0.07
N LEU A 53 -2.76 -10.89 -0.19
CA LEU A 53 -2.72 -10.33 -1.54
C LEU A 53 -1.32 -10.41 -2.19
N GLY A 54 -0.30 -10.87 -1.46
CA GLY A 54 1.09 -10.99 -1.95
C GLY A 54 1.94 -9.73 -1.76
N GLY A 55 1.49 -8.77 -0.95
CA GLY A 55 2.16 -7.49 -0.79
C GLY A 55 3.64 -7.61 -0.42
N THR A 56 4.49 -6.82 -1.10
CA THR A 56 5.95 -6.86 -0.92
C THR A 56 6.46 -5.75 0.01
N HIS A 57 7.75 -5.75 0.34
CA HIS A 57 8.34 -4.79 1.28
C HIS A 57 8.51 -3.37 0.71
N HIS A 58 8.55 -3.20 -0.61
CA HIS A 58 8.68 -1.89 -1.27
C HIS A 58 7.33 -1.38 -1.75
N CYS A 59 6.98 -0.14 -1.38
CA CYS A 59 5.74 0.51 -1.76
C CYS A 59 6.00 1.90 -2.32
N ALA A 60 5.09 2.38 -3.17
CA ALA A 60 5.02 3.78 -3.54
C ALA A 60 3.92 4.48 -2.73
N LEU A 61 4.28 5.56 -2.03
CA LEU A 61 3.33 6.44 -1.35
C LEU A 61 3.11 7.68 -2.24
N THR A 62 1.85 7.98 -2.53
CA THR A 62 1.45 9.14 -3.33
C THR A 62 0.53 10.02 -2.50
N LEU A 63 0.77 11.33 -2.50
CA LEU A 63 -0.12 12.27 -1.84
C LEU A 63 -1.44 12.39 -2.61
N GLY A 64 -2.54 12.56 -1.90
CA GLY A 64 -3.89 12.67 -2.47
C GLY A 64 -4.66 11.36 -2.52
N TYR A 65 -5.98 11.47 -2.73
CA TYR A 65 -6.88 10.31 -2.84
C TYR A 65 -7.04 9.90 -4.31
N HIS A 66 -6.22 8.95 -4.76
CA HIS A 66 -6.15 8.54 -6.17
C HIS A 66 -6.62 7.10 -6.42
N VAL A 67 -7.42 6.52 -5.52
CA VAL A 67 -7.86 5.11 -5.60
C VAL A 67 -8.51 4.79 -6.95
N GLU A 68 -9.46 5.61 -7.40
CA GLU A 68 -10.15 5.41 -8.68
C GLU A 68 -9.20 5.46 -9.88
N GLY A 69 -8.26 6.42 -9.88
CA GLY A 69 -7.25 6.56 -10.93
C GLY A 69 -6.29 5.37 -10.97
N MET A 70 -5.87 4.87 -9.80
CA MET A 70 -5.02 3.67 -9.71
C MET A 70 -5.75 2.41 -10.19
N LEU A 71 -7.05 2.28 -9.88
CA LEU A 71 -7.87 1.18 -10.40
C LEU A 71 -8.06 1.27 -11.91
N ALA A 72 -8.25 2.48 -12.45
CA ALA A 72 -8.31 2.70 -13.89
C ALA A 72 -7.00 2.33 -14.59
N PHE A 73 -5.86 2.71 -14.01
CA PHE A 73 -4.53 2.32 -14.48
C PHE A 73 -4.35 0.80 -14.45
N ALA A 74 -4.69 0.12 -13.35
CA ALA A 74 -4.59 -1.33 -13.24
C ALA A 74 -5.36 -2.04 -14.37
N ARG A 75 -6.63 -1.65 -14.58
CA ARG A 75 -7.45 -2.20 -15.68
C ARG A 75 -6.83 -1.95 -17.05
N GLN A 76 -6.38 -0.73 -17.31
CA GLN A 76 -5.78 -0.37 -18.59
C GLN A 76 -4.50 -1.17 -18.87
N ALA A 77 -3.73 -1.46 -17.84
CA ALA A 77 -2.49 -2.23 -17.92
C ALA A 77 -2.71 -3.76 -17.83
N GLY A 78 -3.95 -4.25 -17.77
CA GLY A 78 -4.26 -5.68 -17.70
C GLY A 78 -3.93 -6.33 -16.35
N MET A 79 -3.85 -5.56 -15.28
CA MET A 79 -3.56 -6.03 -13.92
C MET A 79 -4.82 -6.09 -13.06
N GLU A 80 -4.82 -7.00 -12.08
CA GLU A 80 -5.84 -7.00 -11.03
C GLU A 80 -5.63 -5.81 -10.09
N GLY A 81 -6.66 -5.00 -9.86
CA GLY A 81 -6.63 -3.93 -8.86
C GLY A 81 -7.34 -4.36 -7.58
N CYS A 82 -6.65 -4.36 -6.45
CA CYS A 82 -7.21 -4.73 -5.14
C CYS A 82 -7.14 -3.55 -4.18
N VAL A 83 -8.25 -3.26 -3.49
CA VAL A 83 -8.31 -2.21 -2.47
C VAL A 83 -8.41 -2.85 -1.09
N ILE A 84 -7.54 -2.45 -0.17
CA ILE A 84 -7.71 -2.70 1.27
C ILE A 84 -8.29 -1.42 1.87
N ALA A 85 -9.50 -1.49 2.40
CA ALA A 85 -10.25 -0.35 2.96
C ALA A 85 -11.10 -0.79 4.16
#